data_AF-A0A519P115-F1
#
_entry.id   AF-A0A519P115-F1
#
_cell.length_a   1.000
_cell.length_b   1.000
_cell.length_c   1.000
_cell.angle_alpha   90.00
_cell.angle_beta   90.00
_cell.angle_gamma   90.00
#
_symmetry.space_group_name_H-M   'P 1'
#
loop_
_entity.id
_entity.type
_entity.pdbx_description
1 polymer ?
#
loop_
_entity_poly.entity_id
_entity_poly.type
_entity_poly.pdbx_seq_one_letter_code
_entity_poly.pdbx_strand_id
1 'polypeptide(L)' 'MSQPTLRLVLGDQLSTTLSALDGLDAAHDVVLLAEVRDEATYVRHHKQKIALIFAAMRSFAAELQARGVTVRYVRID' A
#
# COMPACT_ATOMS: atom_id res chain seq x y z
N MET A 1 8.26 5.55 24.49
CA MET A 1 7.21 5.28 23.50
C MET A 1 7.75 5.70 22.15
N SER A 2 7.65 4.85 21.12
CA SER A 2 8.09 5.20 19.76
C SER A 2 7.16 6.27 19.18
N GLN A 3 7.69 7.16 18.34
CA GLN A 3 6.84 8.10 17.61
C GLN A 3 6.05 7.36 16.52
N PRO A 4 4.76 7.70 16.29
CA PRO A 4 3.96 7.09 15.22
C PRO A 4 4.64 7.29 13.86
N THR A 5 4.81 6.22 13.10
CA THR A 5 5.43 6.28 11.76
C THR A 5 4.41 5.99 10.66
N LEU A 6 4.39 6.84 9.63
CA LEU A 6 3.65 6.57 8.41
C LEU A 6 4.56 5.80 7.43
N ARG A 7 4.14 4.59 7.06
CA ARG A 7 4.88 3.70 6.15
C ARG A 7 4.21 3.69 4.78
N LEU A 8 4.81 4.36 3.80
CA LEU A 8 4.30 4.38 2.43
C LEU A 8 4.67 3.09 1.69
N VAL A 9 3.69 2.47 1.02
CA VAL A 9 3.90 1.33 0.12
C VAL A 9 3.33 1.66 -1.26
N LEU A 10 4.17 1.60 -2.29
CA LEU A 10 3.80 1.84 -3.68
C LEU A 10 3.24 0.57 -4.35
N GLY A 11 2.57 0.74 -5.49
CA GLY A 11 1.92 -0.34 -6.22
C GLY A 11 2.85 -1.43 -6.77
N ASP A 12 4.14 -1.15 -6.87
CA ASP A 12 5.20 -2.08 -7.30
C ASP A 12 6.00 -2.68 -6.12
N GLN A 13 5.70 -2.28 -4.88
CA GLN A 13 6.43 -2.65 -3.67
C GLN A 13 5.68 -3.67 -2.79
N LEU A 14 4.75 -4.43 -3.38
CA LEU A 14 3.82 -5.31 -2.65
C LEU A 14 4.49 -6.60 -2.14
N SER A 15 5.39 -6.44 -1.17
CA SER A 15 6.12 -7.51 -0.50
C SER A 15 6.07 -7.32 1.01
N THR A 16 5.89 -8.42 1.74
CA THR A 16 5.91 -8.44 3.21
C THR A 16 7.31 -8.23 3.79
N THR A 17 8.36 -8.38 2.97
CA THR A 17 9.77 -8.13 3.31
C THR A 17 10.28 -6.79 2.78
N LEU A 18 9.38 -5.88 2.40
CA LEU A 18 9.76 -4.54 1.99
C LEU A 18 10.44 -3.82 3.16
N SER A 19 11.58 -3.17 2.91
CA SER A 19 12.36 -2.47 3.95
C SER A 19 11.57 -1.39 4.71
N ALA A 20 10.58 -0.76 4.08
CA ALA A 20 9.67 0.18 4.74
C ALA A 20 8.77 -0.48 5.81
N LEU A 21 8.62 -1.81 5.77
CA LEU A 21 7.87 -2.61 6.75
C LEU A 21 8.78 -3.26 7.81
N ASP A 22 10.10 -3.10 7.71
CA ASP A 22 11.02 -3.61 8.72
C ASP A 22 10.77 -2.92 10.06
N GLY A 23 10.71 -3.72 11.13
CA GLY A 23 10.44 -3.22 12.48
C GLY A 23 9.06 -2.56 12.65
N LEU A 24 8.05 -2.94 11.84
CA LEU A 24 6.69 -2.43 11.97
C LEU A 24 6.10 -2.67 13.36
N ASP A 25 5.73 -1.57 14.02
CA ASP A 25 5.00 -1.57 15.27
C ASP A 25 3.50 -1.42 14.98
N ALA A 26 2.77 -2.53 15.00
CA ALA A 26 1.36 -2.56 14.67
C ALA A 26 0.49 -1.70 15.62
N ALA A 27 0.98 -1.35 16.81
CA ALA A 27 0.25 -0.53 17.76
C ALA A 27 0.34 0.98 17.46
N HIS A 28 1.36 1.43 16.73
CA HIS A 28 1.64 2.85 16.52
C HIS A 28 1.81 3.26 15.06
N ASP A 29 2.21 2.34 14.19
CA ASP A 29 2.48 2.62 12.79
C ASP A 29 1.23 2.49 11.92
N VAL A 30 1.21 3.27 10.84
CA VAL A 30 0.16 3.22 9.83
C VAL A 30 0.78 2.97 8.47
N VAL A 31 0.33 1.93 7.78
CA VAL A 31 0.71 1.68 6.38
C VAL A 31 -0.22 2.43 5.45
N LEU A 32 0.33 3.24 4.54
CA LEU A 32 -0.41 3.98 3.52
C LEU A 32 -0.24 3.32 2.15
N LEU A 33 -1.35 2.98 1.52
CA LEU A 33 -1.44 2.67 0.09
C LEU A 33 -2.45 3.62 -0.56
N ALA A 34 -2.13 4.13 -1.74
CA ALA A 34 -3.01 5.04 -2.47
C ALA A 34 -3.06 4.70 -3.96
N GLU A 35 -4.26 4.50 -4.50
CA GLU A 35 -4.50 4.41 -5.94
C GLU A 35 -4.55 5.85 -6.51
N VAL A 36 -3.42 6.37 -6.98
CA VAL A 36 -3.31 7.77 -7.45
C VAL A 36 -3.53 7.85 -8.96
N ARG A 37 -4.39 8.79 -9.40
CA ARG A 37 -4.71 9.00 -10.82
C ARG A 37 -3.49 9.44 -11.64
N ASP A 38 -2.65 10.31 -11.09
CA ASP A 38 -1.45 10.82 -11.78
C ASP A 38 -0.45 9.70 -12.11
N GLU A 39 -0.27 8.73 -11.20
CA GLU A 39 0.52 7.50 -11.43
C GLU A 39 -0.11 6.61 -12.52
N ALA A 40 -1.44 6.59 -12.63
CA ALA A 40 -2.17 5.80 -13.62
C ALA A 40 -2.28 6.48 -15.00
N THR A 41 -1.94 7.77 -15.12
CA THR A 41 -2.10 8.56 -16.35
C THR A 41 -0.80 9.16 -16.91
N TYR A 42 0.33 9.09 -16.18
CA TYR A 42 1.62 9.65 -16.63
C TYR A 42 2.09 9.09 -17.99
N VAL A 43 1.66 7.87 -18.35
CA VAL A 43 1.71 7.34 -19.71
C VAL A 43 0.42 6.59 -20.03
N ARG A 44 0.14 6.30 -21.31
CA ARG A 44 -0.96 5.38 -21.69
C ARG A 44 -0.65 3.96 -21.20
N HIS A 45 -0.97 3.67 -19.95
CA HIS A 45 -0.92 2.31 -19.44
C HIS A 45 -2.06 1.47 -20.03
N HIS A 46 -1.76 0.22 -20.36
CA HIS A 46 -2.78 -0.74 -20.76
C HIS A 46 -3.77 -0.97 -19.61
N LYS A 47 -5.08 -1.02 -19.89
CA LYS A 47 -6.13 -1.15 -18.86
C LYS A 47 -5.88 -2.34 -17.91
N GLN A 48 -5.36 -3.45 -18.43
CA GLN A 48 -5.05 -4.63 -17.64
C GLN A 48 -3.90 -4.39 -16.63
N LYS A 49 -2.91 -3.55 -16.95
CA LYS A 49 -1.82 -3.22 -16.02
C LYS A 49 -2.38 -2.48 -14.80
N ILE A 50 -3.25 -1.49 -15.03
CA ILE A 50 -3.89 -0.71 -13.96
C ILE A 50 -4.75 -1.64 -13.09
N ALA A 51 -5.59 -2.47 -13.72
CA ALA A 51 -6.43 -3.42 -13.01
C ALA A 51 -5.61 -4.41 -12.17
N LEU A 52 -4.50 -4.93 -12.71
CA LEU A 52 -3.59 -5.82 -12.00
C LEU A 52 -3.00 -5.15 -10.75
N ILE A 53 -2.45 -3.95 -10.91
CA ILE A 53 -1.80 -3.23 -9.79
C ILE A 53 -2.82 -2.92 -8.70
N PHE A 54 -4.00 -2.38 -9.04
CA PHE A 54 -5.02 -2.07 -8.03
C PHE A 54 -5.55 -3.32 -7.33
N ALA A 55 -5.80 -4.41 -8.06
CA ALA A 55 -6.21 -5.67 -7.45
C ALA A 55 -5.13 -6.20 -6.48
N ALA A 56 -3.86 -6.17 -6.88
CA ALA A 56 -2.75 -6.60 -6.04
C ALA A 56 -2.61 -5.71 -4.80
N MET A 57 -2.69 -4.39 -4.94
CA MET A 57 -2.62 -3.44 -3.82
C MET A 57 -3.74 -3.68 -2.80
N ARG A 58 -4.99 -3.91 -3.27
CA ARG A 58 -6.13 -4.21 -2.39
C ARG A 58 -5.94 -5.52 -1.64
N SER A 59 -5.47 -6.55 -2.34
CA SER A 59 -5.16 -7.84 -1.73
C SER A 59 -4.07 -7.71 -0.66
N PHE A 60 -3.00 -6.97 -0.96
CA PHE A 60 -1.90 -6.75 -0.02
C PHE A 60 -2.33 -5.95 1.21
N ALA A 61 -3.17 -4.92 1.03
CA ALA A 61 -3.75 -4.15 2.12
C ALA A 61 -4.59 -5.04 3.06
N ALA A 62 -5.41 -5.93 2.49
CA ALA A 62 -6.21 -6.88 3.27
C ALA A 62 -5.34 -7.87 4.05
N GLU A 63 -4.24 -8.36 3.45
CA GLU A 63 -3.28 -9.23 4.12
C GLU A 63 -2.62 -8.54 5.33
N LEU A 64 -2.21 -7.28 5.18
CA LEU A 64 -1.64 -6.50 6.29
C LEU A 64 -2.67 -6.26 7.40
N GLN A 65 -3.92 -5.92 7.05
CA GLN A 65 -5.01 -5.77 8.03
C GLN A 65 -5.29 -7.07 8.79
N ALA A 66 -5.29 -8.21 8.10
CA ALA A 66 -5.47 -9.53 8.73
C ALA A 66 -4.36 -9.86 9.73
N ARG A 67 -3.18 -9.26 9.57
CA ARG A 67 -2.04 -9.37 10.51
C ARG A 67 -2.10 -8.34 11.67
N GLY A 68 -3.18 -7.57 11.77
CA GLY A 68 -3.38 -6.56 12.81
C GLY A 68 -2.70 -5.22 12.54
N VAL A 69 -2.19 -4.99 11.33
CA VAL A 69 -1.56 -3.71 10.96
C VAL A 69 -2.64 -2.68 10.64
N THR A 70 -2.47 -1.46 11.16
CA THR A 70 -3.32 -0.34 10.77
C THR A 70 -2.98 0.08 9.35
N VAL A 71 -3.93 -0.09 8.41
CA VAL A 71 -3.76 0.29 7.00
C VAL A 71 -4.71 1.42 6.64
N ARG A 72 -4.15 2.51 6.13
CA ARG A 72 -4.89 3.58 5.45
C ARG A 72 -4.83 3.32 3.94
N TYR A 73 -5.94 2.90 3.36
CA TYR A 73 -6.07 2.67 1.93
C TYR A 73 -6.89 3.80 1.28
N VAL A 74 -6.31 4.51 0.31
CA VAL A 74 -7.01 5.53 -0.47
C VAL A 74 -7.30 4.97 -1.86
N ARG A 75 -8.57 4.83 -2.21
CA ARG A 75 -8.99 4.36 -3.54
C ARG A 75 -9.06 5.52 -4.54
N ILE A 76 -9.03 5.17 -5.84
CA ILE A 76 -9.02 6.14 -6.94
C ILE A 76 -10.42 6.68 -7.32
N ASP A 77 -11.48 6.09 -6.76
CA ASP A 77 -12.87 6.42 -7.06
C ASP A 77 -13.39 7.67 -6.33
#